data_AF-A0A7X7XTQ1-F1
#
_entry.id   AF-A0A7X7XTQ1-F1
#
_cell.length_a   1.000
_cell.length_b   1.000
_cell.length_c   1.000
_cell.angle_alpha   90.00
_cell.angle_beta   90.00
_cell.angle_gamma   90.00
#
_symmetry.space_group_name_H-M   'P 1'
#
loop_
_entity.id
_entity.type
_entity.pdbx_description
1 polymer ?
#
loop_
_entity_poly.entity_id
_entity_poly.type
_entity_poly.pdbx_seq_one_letter_code
_entity_poly.pdbx_strand_id
1 'polypeptide(L)'
;MDKKTKNIYTILIIVFSVLTVVFIFTAGTEKSIFRRFTDNAFIDIIAAIICGAVVMFLSFYNSMLTETKVFDEIIRLNLKKIRSLKERGWSDENIAKDLANAMNIKKGFRYNYAVKRLVFLLSKIGKIERVNKDEK
;
A
#
# COMPACT_ATOMS: atom_id res chain seq x y z
N MET A 1 -7.79 0.25 7.51
CA MET A 1 -7.00 -0.02 8.73
C MET A 1 -7.25 1.05 9.76
N ASP A 2 -7.71 0.63 10.93
CA ASP A 2 -7.93 1.47 12.12
C ASP A 2 -6.60 2.02 12.65
N LYS A 3 -6.65 3.12 13.42
CA LYS A 3 -5.46 3.76 14.01
C LYS A 3 -4.70 2.81 14.93
N LYS A 4 -5.39 1.97 15.73
CA LYS A 4 -4.73 1.00 16.61
C LYS A 4 -3.99 -0.06 15.79
N THR A 5 -4.66 -0.63 14.79
CA THR A 5 -4.05 -1.62 13.89
C THR A 5 -2.82 -1.04 13.18
N LYS A 6 -2.90 0.20 12.67
CA LYS A 6 -1.75 0.87 12.04
C LYS A 6 -0.56 0.98 13.00
N ASN A 7 -0.80 1.40 14.23
CA ASN A 7 0.26 1.50 15.23
C ASN A 7 0.91 0.14 15.54
N ILE A 8 0.11 -0.93 15.65
CA ILE A 8 0.62 -2.30 15.85
C ILE A 8 1.52 -2.73 14.68
N TYR A 9 1.07 -2.52 13.43
CA TYR A 9 1.89 -2.83 12.24
C TYR A 9 3.20 -2.04 12.24
N THR A 10 3.16 -0.75 12.58
CA THR A 10 4.37 0.08 12.68
C THR A 10 5.33 -0.44 13.75
N ILE A 11 4.83 -0.79 14.93
CA ILE A 11 5.65 -1.36 16.01
C ILE A 11 6.28 -2.69 15.56
N LEU A 12 5.50 -3.58 14.94
CA LEU A 12 6.01 -4.86 14.44
C LEU A 12 7.12 -4.67 13.41
N ILE A 13 6.94 -3.78 12.44
CA ILE A 13 7.98 -3.46 11.45
C ILE A 13 9.25 -2.99 12.15
N ILE A 14 9.15 -2.05 13.09
CA ILE A 14 10.32 -1.53 13.83
C ILE A 14 11.03 -2.65 14.59
N VAL A 15 10.29 -3.48 15.33
CA VAL A 15 10.87 -4.58 16.12
C VAL A 15 11.60 -5.57 15.22
N PHE A 16 10.97 -6.04 14.14
CA PHE A 16 11.60 -6.98 13.22
C PHE A 16 12.76 -6.35 12.44
N SER A 17 12.70 -5.06 12.10
CA SER A 17 13.83 -4.33 11.50
C SER A 17 15.02 -4.27 12.45
N VAL A 18 14.80 -3.94 13.72
CA VAL A 18 15.88 -3.92 14.74
C VAL A 18 16.46 -5.32 14.90
N LEU A 19 15.62 -6.36 15.01
CA LEU A 19 16.09 -7.75 15.10
C LEU A 19 16.90 -8.16 13.88
N THR A 20 16.46 -7.79 12.68
CA THR A 20 17.17 -8.07 11.42
C THR A 20 18.57 -7.44 11.44
N VAL A 21 18.66 -6.17 11.84
CA VAL A 21 19.94 -5.45 11.97
C VAL A 21 20.83 -6.15 13.00
N VAL A 22 20.28 -6.48 14.18
CA VAL A 22 21.04 -7.19 15.22
C VAL A 22 21.59 -8.52 14.69
N PHE A 23 20.77 -9.33 14.02
CA PHE A 23 21.22 -10.61 13.47
C PHE A 23 22.29 -10.43 12.39
N ILE A 24 22.14 -9.45 11.49
CA ILE A 24 23.15 -9.17 10.46
C ILE A 24 24.50 -8.78 11.07
N PHE A 25 24.51 -7.89 12.06
CA PHE A 25 25.75 -7.39 12.66
C PHE A 25 26.36 -8.34 13.69
N THR A 26 25.57 -9.23 14.28
CA THR A 26 26.07 -10.18 15.29
C THR A 26 26.31 -11.58 14.75
N ALA A 27 25.87 -11.90 13.53
CA ALA A 27 26.09 -13.18 12.88
C ALA A 27 27.59 -13.55 12.84
N GLY A 28 27.92 -14.76 13.29
CA GLY A 28 29.29 -15.26 13.32
C GLY A 28 30.14 -14.82 14.51
N THR A 29 29.67 -13.84 15.31
CA THR A 29 30.37 -13.39 16.53
C THR A 29 29.97 -14.21 17.75
N GLU A 30 30.82 -14.23 18.79
CA GLU A 30 30.49 -14.82 20.10
C GLU A 30 29.32 -14.12 20.81
N LYS A 31 29.01 -12.89 20.39
CA LYS A 31 27.93 -12.08 20.94
C LYS A 31 26.59 -12.31 20.23
N SER A 32 26.49 -13.29 19.32
CA SER A 32 25.23 -13.60 18.65
C SER A 32 24.20 -14.16 19.64
N ILE A 33 22.93 -13.84 19.42
CA ILE A 33 21.82 -14.27 20.30
C ILE A 33 21.74 -15.80 20.34
N PHE A 34 21.96 -16.45 19.19
CA PHE A 34 21.88 -17.90 19.08
C PHE A 34 23.14 -18.63 19.54
N ARG A 35 24.29 -17.95 19.71
CA ARG A 35 25.52 -18.53 20.29
C ARG A 35 25.29 -19.13 21.68
N ARG A 36 24.31 -18.59 22.43
CA ARG A 36 23.94 -19.11 23.76
C ARG A 36 23.25 -20.48 23.72
N PHE A 37 22.70 -20.86 22.56
CA PHE A 37 21.94 -22.10 22.38
C PHE A 37 22.60 -23.04 21.37
N THR A 38 23.40 -22.53 20.44
CA THR A 38 24.05 -23.31 19.37
C THR A 38 25.35 -22.62 18.92
N ASP A 39 26.43 -23.36 18.70
CA ASP A 39 27.68 -22.83 18.12
C ASP A 39 27.60 -22.59 16.59
N ASN A 40 26.44 -22.85 15.99
CA ASN A 40 26.27 -22.79 14.54
C ASN A 40 25.86 -21.39 14.08
N ALA A 41 26.84 -20.63 13.57
CA ALA A 41 26.64 -19.29 13.01
C ALA A 41 25.65 -19.23 11.83
N PHE A 42 25.37 -20.36 11.14
CA PHE A 42 24.38 -20.39 10.06
C PHE A 42 22.96 -20.09 10.55
N ILE A 43 22.66 -20.35 11.83
CA ILE A 43 21.32 -20.11 12.39
C ILE A 43 21.04 -18.61 12.48
N ASP A 44 22.03 -17.79 12.85
CA ASP A 44 21.90 -16.33 12.89
C ASP A 44 21.62 -15.76 11.49
N ILE A 45 22.26 -16.33 10.44
CA ILE A 45 22.06 -15.92 9.05
C ILE A 45 20.63 -16.26 8.61
N ILE A 46 20.15 -17.47 8.90
CA ILE A 46 18.78 -17.88 8.58
C ILE A 46 17.77 -16.99 9.33
N ALA A 47 18.01 -16.70 10.61
CA ALA A 47 17.16 -15.81 11.39
C ALA A 47 17.11 -14.39 10.79
N ALA A 48 18.24 -13.84 10.34
CA ALA A 48 18.30 -12.56 9.64
C ALA A 48 17.47 -12.58 8.35
N ILE A 49 17.60 -13.63 7.53
CA ILE A 49 16.85 -13.79 6.28
C ILE A 49 15.34 -13.85 6.56
N ILE A 50 14.92 -14.64 7.55
CA ILE A 50 13.51 -14.78 7.93
C ILE A 50 12.96 -13.44 8.44
N CYS A 51 13.67 -12.76 9.34
CA CYS A 51 13.24 -11.46 9.85
C CYS A 51 13.15 -10.41 8.73
N GLY A 52 14.13 -10.38 7.83
CA GLY A 52 14.11 -9.50 6.66
C GLY A 52 12.92 -9.77 5.73
N ALA A 53 12.62 -11.05 5.47
CA ALA A 53 11.44 -11.42 4.70
C ALA A 53 10.14 -10.96 5.37
N VAL A 54 10.00 -11.16 6.69
CA VAL A 54 8.84 -10.68 7.46
C VAL A 54 8.68 -9.16 7.35
N VAL A 55 9.76 -8.39 7.53
CA VAL A 55 9.74 -6.93 7.36
C VAL A 55 9.30 -6.55 5.94
N MET A 56 9.82 -7.23 4.92
CA MET A 56 9.46 -6.99 3.53
C MET A 56 7.97 -7.23 3.29
N PHE A 57 7.42 -8.37 3.75
CA PHE A 57 6.00 -8.68 3.60
C PHE A 57 5.09 -7.70 4.35
N LEU A 58 5.43 -7.35 5.59
CA LEU A 58 4.67 -6.39 6.38
C LEU A 58 4.67 -5.00 5.73
N SER A 59 5.83 -4.56 5.24
CA SER A 59 5.98 -3.27 4.57
C SER A 59 5.21 -3.23 3.25
N PHE A 60 5.30 -4.30 2.45
CA PHE A 60 4.56 -4.43 1.19
C PHE A 60 3.05 -4.40 1.42
N TYR A 61 2.55 -5.18 2.37
CA TYR A 61 1.12 -5.22 2.70
C TYR A 61 0.61 -3.84 3.18
N ASN A 62 1.36 -3.18 4.06
CA ASN A 62 1.03 -1.83 4.53
C ASN A 62 1.02 -0.80 3.38
N SER A 63 1.94 -0.92 2.41
CA SER A 63 1.97 -0.07 1.22
C SER A 63 0.71 -0.27 0.36
N MET A 64 0.32 -1.51 0.08
CA MET A 64 -0.88 -1.84 -0.72
C MET A 64 -2.17 -1.26 -0.10
N LEU A 65 -2.30 -1.34 1.23
CA LEU A 65 -3.44 -0.76 1.95
C LEU A 65 -3.45 0.78 1.90
N THR A 66 -2.27 1.39 1.93
CA THR A 66 -2.13 2.85 1.89
C THR A 66 -2.43 3.39 0.50
N GLU A 67 -1.93 2.73 -0.56
CA GLU A 67 -2.21 3.11 -1.95
C GLU A 67 -3.71 3.16 -2.25
N THR A 68 -4.49 2.21 -1.73
CA THR A 68 -5.95 2.21 -1.92
C THR A 68 -6.60 3.49 -1.38
N LYS A 69 -6.15 3.98 -0.21
CA LYS A 69 -6.69 5.21 0.38
C LYS A 69 -6.34 6.45 -0.44
N VAL A 70 -5.17 6.47 -1.06
CA VAL A 70 -4.71 7.62 -1.86
C VAL A 70 -5.64 7.84 -3.06
N PHE A 71 -6.01 6.78 -3.79
CA PHE A 71 -6.92 6.91 -4.92
C PHE A 71 -8.33 7.39 -4.49
N ASP A 72 -8.86 6.85 -3.39
CA ASP A 72 -10.14 7.28 -2.84
C ASP A 72 -10.13 8.76 -2.43
N GLU A 73 -9.04 9.21 -1.82
CA GLU A 73 -8.86 10.59 -1.39
C GLU A 73 -8.72 11.56 -2.57
N ILE A 74 -8.00 11.17 -3.62
CA ILE A 74 -7.86 11.97 -4.84
C ILE A 74 -9.21 12.15 -5.54
N ILE A 75 -10.01 11.09 -5.62
CA ILE A 75 -11.37 11.18 -6.15
C ILE A 75 -12.23 12.11 -5.29
N ARG A 76 -12.14 11.99 -3.96
CA ARG A 76 -12.87 12.86 -3.03
C ARG A 76 -12.52 14.34 -3.20
N LEU A 77 -11.23 14.66 -3.32
CA LEU A 77 -10.74 16.03 -3.52
C LEU A 77 -11.19 16.61 -4.87
N ASN A 78 -11.35 15.77 -5.89
CA ASN A 78 -11.73 16.18 -7.25
C ASN A 78 -13.21 15.96 -7.56
N LEU A 79 -14.05 15.65 -6.56
CA LEU A 79 -15.42 15.17 -6.78
C LEU A 79 -16.29 16.17 -7.55
N LYS A 80 -16.14 17.48 -7.28
CA LYS A 80 -16.83 18.54 -8.04
C LYS A 80 -16.43 18.55 -9.52
N LYS A 81 -15.13 18.47 -9.80
CA LYS A 81 -14.60 18.41 -11.18
C LYS A 81 -15.09 17.15 -11.88
N ILE A 82 -15.02 16.00 -11.22
CA ILE A 82 -15.48 14.70 -11.75
C ILE A 82 -16.97 14.78 -12.16
N ARG A 83 -17.84 15.34 -11.31
CA ARG A 83 -19.26 15.54 -11.64
C ARG A 83 -19.46 16.40 -12.88
N SER A 84 -18.77 17.54 -12.94
CA SER A 84 -18.86 18.43 -14.11
C SER A 84 -18.38 17.75 -15.41
N LEU A 85 -17.39 16.86 -15.34
CA LEU A 85 -16.90 16.11 -16.50
C LEU A 85 -17.92 15.04 -16.92
N LYS A 86 -18.55 14.35 -15.96
CA LYS A 86 -19.63 13.39 -16.23
C LYS A 86 -20.84 14.05 -16.88
N GLU A 87 -21.24 15.22 -16.40
CA GLU A 87 -22.33 16.02 -17.00
C GLU A 87 -22.01 16.44 -18.44
N ARG A 88 -20.72 16.67 -18.75
CA ARG A 88 -20.23 16.94 -20.12
C ARG A 88 -20.07 15.68 -20.98
N GLY A 89 -20.46 14.50 -20.48
CA GLY A 89 -20.41 13.24 -21.23
C GLY A 89 -19.04 12.56 -21.25
N TRP A 90 -18.10 12.92 -20.37
CA TRP A 90 -16.81 12.22 -20.31
C TRP A 90 -16.98 10.81 -19.75
N SER A 91 -16.33 9.84 -20.40
CA SER A 91 -16.29 8.45 -19.91
C SER A 91 -15.45 8.34 -18.63
N ASP A 92 -15.80 7.37 -17.77
CA ASP A 92 -15.02 7.06 -16.57
C ASP A 92 -13.54 6.78 -16.90
N GLU A 93 -13.28 6.20 -18.06
CA GLU A 93 -11.90 5.93 -18.52
C GLU A 93 -11.14 7.21 -18.87
N ASN A 94 -11.76 8.19 -19.52
CA ASN A 94 -11.12 9.47 -19.81
C ASN A 94 -10.84 10.25 -18.53
N ILE A 95 -11.79 10.24 -17.59
CA ILE A 95 -11.62 10.87 -16.26
C ILE A 95 -10.48 10.18 -15.49
N ALA A 96 -10.42 8.85 -15.51
CA ALA A 96 -9.36 8.08 -14.86
C ALA A 96 -7.98 8.37 -15.46
N LYS A 97 -7.86 8.52 -16.78
CA LYS A 97 -6.61 8.91 -17.45
C LYS A 97 -6.17 10.32 -17.07
N ASP A 98 -7.08 11.30 -17.03
CA ASP A 98 -6.78 12.67 -16.57
C ASP A 98 -6.28 12.69 -15.12
N LEU A 99 -6.96 11.96 -14.23
CA LEU A 99 -6.55 11.82 -12.83
C LEU A 99 -5.18 11.12 -12.69
N ALA A 100 -4.92 10.06 -13.45
CA ALA A 100 -3.62 9.39 -13.46
C ALA A 100 -2.49 10.34 -13.89
N ASN A 101 -2.73 11.14 -14.92
CA ASN A 101 -1.78 12.15 -15.38
C ASN A 101 -1.54 13.25 -14.33
N ALA A 102 -2.59 13.69 -13.63
CA ALA A 102 -2.49 14.65 -12.54
C ALA A 102 -1.66 14.11 -11.35
N MET A 103 -1.64 12.79 -11.14
CA MET A 103 -0.76 12.11 -10.17
C MET A 103 0.68 11.92 -10.68
N ASN A 104 1.04 12.51 -11.82
CA ASN A 104 2.31 12.28 -12.52
C ASN A 104 2.56 10.80 -12.90
N ILE A 105 1.50 10.00 -13.01
CA ILE A 105 1.56 8.62 -13.49
C ILE A 105 1.23 8.66 -14.98
N LYS A 106 2.27 8.61 -15.84
CA LYS A 106 2.10 8.92 -17.28
C LYS A 106 2.13 7.71 -18.22
N LYS A 107 2.81 6.61 -17.86
CA LYS A 107 2.95 5.42 -18.74
C LYS A 107 3.41 4.16 -17.99
N GLY A 108 3.27 3.01 -18.65
CA GLY A 108 3.77 1.71 -18.17
C GLY A 108 2.79 0.95 -17.27
N PHE A 109 3.29 -0.09 -16.60
CA PHE A 109 2.47 -0.97 -15.76
C PHE A 109 1.72 -0.21 -14.66
N ARG A 110 2.40 0.72 -13.97
CA ARG A 110 1.80 1.58 -12.94
C ARG A 110 0.66 2.43 -13.46
N TYR A 111 0.77 2.95 -14.67
CA TYR A 111 -0.30 3.72 -15.31
C TYR A 111 -1.52 2.84 -15.60
N ASN A 112 -1.31 1.69 -16.22
CA ASN A 112 -2.40 0.75 -16.52
C ASN A 112 -3.14 0.30 -15.26
N TYR A 113 -2.40 0.06 -14.18
CA TYR A 113 -2.98 -0.25 -12.88
C TYR A 113 -3.79 0.92 -12.31
N ALA A 114 -3.20 2.13 -12.27
CA ALA A 114 -3.85 3.32 -11.75
C ALA A 114 -5.15 3.65 -12.49
N VAL A 115 -5.13 3.63 -13.83
CA VAL A 115 -6.32 3.87 -14.66
C VAL A 115 -7.41 2.85 -14.37
N LYS A 116 -7.09 1.55 -14.40
CA LYS A 116 -8.06 0.48 -14.09
C LYS A 116 -8.66 0.65 -12.70
N ARG A 117 -7.84 0.98 -11.71
CA ARG A 117 -8.28 1.18 -10.32
C ARG A 117 -9.21 2.39 -10.21
N LEU A 118 -8.84 3.52 -10.82
CA LEU A 118 -9.66 4.73 -10.83
C LEU A 118 -11.00 4.51 -11.54
N VAL A 119 -11.01 3.83 -12.70
CA VAL A 119 -12.26 3.45 -13.39
C VAL A 119 -13.17 2.65 -12.47
N PHE A 120 -12.63 1.64 -11.79
CA PHE A 120 -13.40 0.84 -10.83
C PHE A 120 -14.02 1.72 -9.72
N LEU A 121 -13.24 2.63 -9.13
CA LEU A 121 -13.73 3.54 -8.08
C LEU A 121 -14.79 4.53 -8.58
N LEU A 122 -14.58 5.12 -9.77
CA LEU A 122 -15.54 6.01 -10.41
C LEU A 122 -16.87 5.32 -10.73
N SER A 123 -16.82 4.05 -11.15
CA SER A 123 -18.02 3.24 -11.41
C SER A 123 -18.84 3.00 -10.15
N LYS A 124 -18.17 2.84 -9.00
CA LYS A 124 -18.82 2.67 -7.70
C LYS A 124 -19.56 3.94 -7.27
N ILE A 125 -18.95 5.10 -7.48
CA ILE A 125 -19.57 6.40 -7.19
C ILE A 125 -20.79 6.64 -8.09
N GLY A 126 -20.67 6.35 -9.39
CA GLY A 126 -21.78 6.48 -10.32
C GLY A 126 -22.97 5.59 -9.97
N LYS A 127 -22.74 4.38 -9.43
CA LYS A 127 -23.82 3.51 -8.95
C LYS A 127 -24.53 4.09 -7.71
N ILE A 128 -23.78 4.62 -6.76
CA ILE A 128 -24.34 5.23 -5.53
C ILE A 128 -25.17 6.47 -5.86
N GLU A 129 -24.71 7.30 -6.81
CA GLU A 129 -25.44 8.50 -7.22
C GLU A 129 -26.75 8.20 -7.96
N ARG A 130 -26.84 7.07 -8.69
CA ARG A 130 -28.10 6.65 -9.33
C ARG A 130 -29.14 6.17 -8.31
N VAL A 131 -28.73 5.33 -7.35
CA VAL A 131 -29.62 4.83 -6.28
C VAL A 131 -30.26 5.98 -5.49
N ASN A 132 -29.47 7.01 -5.11
CA ASN A 132 -30.01 8.18 -4.39
C ASN A 132 -30.93 9.09 -5.22
N LYS A 133 -30.91 8.96 -6.55
CA LYS A 133 -31.75 9.76 -7.45
C LYS A 133 -33.08 9.08 -7.74
N ASP A 134 -33.13 7.75 -7.62
CA ASP A 134 -34.34 6.93 -7.78
C ASP A 134 -35.19 6.88 -6.49
N GLU A 135 -34.65 7.29 -5.33
CA GLU A 135 -35.34 7.40 -4.04
C GLU A 135 -35.95 8.80 -3.76
N LYS A 136 -35.84 9.76 -4.70
CA LYS A 136 -36.41 11.11 -4.59
C LYS A 136 -37.45 11.37 -5.66
#